data_AF-A0A1E4FQB6-F1
#
_entry.id   AF-A0A1E4FQB6-F1
#
_cell.length_a   1.000
_cell.length_b   1.000
_cell.length_c   1.000
_cell.angle_alpha   90.00
_cell.angle_beta   90.00
_cell.angle_gamma   90.00
#
_symmetry.space_group_name_H-M   'P 1'
#
loop_
_entity.id
_entity.type
_entity.pdbx_description
1 polymer ?
#
loop_
_entity_poly.entity_id
_entity_poly.type
_entity_poly.pdbx_seq_one_letter_code
_entity_poly.pdbx_strand_id
1 'polypeptide(L)'
;MRGFTLAEAVVVVALLSLLVILAERLLIPSLRLQRRETALAQTQQRLQLALAQLRELLQSSGSGGLYYLSGTLSCQSVHEVLSDGELAWDVRPCLVYRDAQRRELVRLDWKSSPTSVPGWSSTTPLALNEANLQALQDDPQHVRRLLVNEIDQFSVTHEANGIRLGREIDVTLESWAGDRHTRWSGHVSLRNSW
;
A
#
# COMPACT_ATOMS: atom_id res chain seq x y z
N MET A 1 -42.26 55.20 0.27
CA MET A 1 -41.48 54.12 0.93
C MET A 1 -42.44 53.39 1.85
N ARG A 2 -42.80 52.13 1.55
CA ARG A 2 -43.66 51.32 2.44
C ARG A 2 -42.80 50.89 3.63
N GLY A 3 -43.20 51.27 4.84
CA GLY A 3 -42.48 50.98 6.08
C GLY A 3 -42.58 49.51 6.44
N PHE A 4 -41.46 48.94 6.85
CA PHE A 4 -41.39 47.56 7.33
C PHE A 4 -42.24 47.42 8.60
N THR A 5 -43.25 46.56 8.58
CA THR A 5 -44.14 46.39 9.73
C THR A 5 -43.49 45.50 10.77
N LEU A 6 -43.79 45.73 12.05
CA LEU A 6 -43.26 44.93 13.15
C LEU A 6 -43.67 43.44 13.02
N ALA A 7 -44.84 43.18 12.42
CA ALA A 7 -45.29 41.83 12.09
C ALA A 7 -44.41 41.14 11.05
N GLU A 8 -44.01 41.83 9.98
CA GLU A 8 -43.08 41.28 8.97
C GLU A 8 -41.72 40.95 9.60
N ALA A 9 -41.21 41.80 10.51
CA ALA A 9 -39.97 41.52 11.21
C ALA A 9 -40.05 40.25 12.08
N VAL A 10 -41.15 40.06 12.81
CA VAL A 10 -41.35 38.86 13.64
C VAL A 10 -41.44 37.59 12.78
N VAL A 11 -42.18 37.65 11.66
CA VAL A 11 -42.30 36.50 10.74
C VAL A 11 -40.95 36.15 10.12
N VAL A 12 -40.16 37.14 9.70
CA VAL A 12 -38.83 36.91 9.14
C VAL A 12 -37.88 36.31 10.17
N VAL A 13 -37.88 36.79 11.41
CA VAL A 13 -37.05 36.23 12.49
C VAL A 13 -37.48 34.79 12.83
N ALA A 14 -38.78 34.51 12.89
CA ALA A 14 -39.30 33.16 13.12
C ALA A 14 -38.91 32.19 11.99
N LEU A 15 -39.00 32.62 10.73
CA LEU A 15 -38.56 31.82 9.59
C LEU A 15 -37.05 31.58 9.58
N LEU A 16 -36.24 32.61 9.86
CA LEU A 16 -34.78 32.49 9.91
C LEU A 16 -34.33 31.54 11.02
N SER A 17 -34.92 31.66 12.22
CA SER A 17 -34.62 30.75 13.34
C SER A 17 -35.02 29.30 13.06
N LEU A 18 -36.18 29.08 12.42
CA LEU A 18 -36.58 27.75 11.95
C LEU A 18 -35.55 27.18 10.95
N LEU A 19 -35.08 28.01 10.02
CA LEU A 19 -34.09 27.64 9.00
C LEU A 19 -32.74 27.26 9.63
N VAL A 20 -32.29 28.02 10.63
CA VAL A 20 -31.06 27.73 11.39
C VAL A 20 -31.18 26.39 12.12
N ILE A 21 -32.30 26.15 12.82
CA ILE A 21 -32.54 24.89 13.54
C ILE A 21 -32.55 23.70 12.55
N LEU A 22 -33.19 23.87 11.39
CA LEU A 22 -33.22 22.84 10.35
C LEU A 22 -31.82 22.55 9.80
N ALA A 23 -31.03 23.59 9.54
CA ALA A 23 -29.66 23.47 9.08
C ALA A 23 -28.76 22.76 10.12
N GLU A 24 -28.87 23.12 11.39
CA GLU A 24 -28.07 22.50 12.44
C GLU A 24 -28.44 21.04 12.68
N ARG A 25 -29.74 20.71 12.65
CA ARG A 25 -30.22 19.36 12.96
C ARG A 25 -30.17 18.38 11.80
N LEU A 26 -30.19 18.85 10.55
CA LEU A 26 -30.25 17.95 9.38
C LEU A 26 -29.03 18.09 8.47
N LEU A 27 -28.59 19.32 8.16
CA LEU A 27 -27.47 19.54 7.23
C LEU A 27 -26.10 19.22 7.84
N ILE A 28 -25.86 19.59 9.10
CA ILE A 28 -24.58 19.27 9.77
C ILE A 28 -24.36 17.75 9.88
N PRO A 29 -25.32 16.94 10.38
CA PRO A 29 -25.11 15.49 10.48
C PRO A 29 -25.01 14.82 9.11
N SER A 30 -25.77 15.25 8.09
CA SER A 30 -25.67 14.68 6.74
C SER A 30 -24.32 14.98 6.08
N LEU A 31 -23.79 16.20 6.24
CA LEU A 31 -22.45 16.56 5.77
C LEU A 31 -21.37 15.76 6.50
N ARG A 32 -21.54 15.49 7.80
CA ARG A 32 -20.61 14.63 8.56
C ARG A 32 -20.65 13.18 8.07
N LEU A 33 -21.82 12.65 7.74
CA LEU A 33 -21.98 11.32 7.18
C LEU A 33 -21.36 11.24 5.77
N GLN A 34 -21.66 12.19 4.89
CA GLN A 34 -21.05 12.26 3.56
C GLN A 34 -19.53 12.36 3.62
N ARG A 35 -18.97 13.21 4.50
CA ARG A 35 -17.52 13.30 4.69
C ARG A 35 -16.92 11.96 5.13
N ARG A 36 -17.58 11.25 6.05
CA ARG A 36 -17.14 9.91 6.49
C ARG A 36 -17.19 8.89 5.36
N GLU A 37 -18.25 8.87 4.57
CA GLU A 37 -18.37 7.98 3.40
C GLU A 37 -17.30 8.27 2.35
N THR A 38 -17.05 9.55 2.04
CA THR A 38 -15.98 9.94 1.10
C THR A 38 -14.60 9.56 1.61
N ALA A 39 -14.33 9.70 2.90
CA ALA A 39 -13.05 9.32 3.49
C ALA A 39 -12.83 7.80 3.40
N LEU A 40 -13.86 7.00 3.67
CA LEU A 40 -13.81 5.53 3.52
C LEU A 40 -13.61 5.10 2.06
N ALA A 41 -14.32 5.73 1.13
CA ALA A 41 -14.14 5.43 -0.29
C ALA A 41 -12.71 5.77 -0.75
N GLN A 42 -12.15 6.89 -0.29
CA GLN A 42 -10.79 7.29 -0.60
C GLN A 42 -9.75 6.32 -0.01
N THR A 43 -9.91 5.85 1.23
CA THR A 43 -8.99 4.87 1.81
C THR A 43 -9.06 3.54 1.07
N GLN A 44 -10.27 3.05 0.78
CA GLN A 44 -10.47 1.83 -0.02
C GLN A 44 -9.80 1.93 -1.39
N GLN A 45 -9.96 3.06 -2.09
CA GLN A 45 -9.33 3.27 -3.39
C GLN A 45 -7.79 3.27 -3.29
N ARG A 46 -7.21 3.94 -2.29
CA ARG A 46 -5.75 3.95 -2.09
C ARG A 46 -5.19 2.56 -1.83
N LEU A 47 -5.91 1.75 -1.06
CA LEU A 47 -5.50 0.39 -0.72
C LEU A 47 -5.62 -0.57 -1.90
N GLN A 48 -6.67 -0.43 -2.70
CA GLN A 48 -6.80 -1.17 -3.95
C GLN A 48 -5.66 -0.85 -4.93
N LEU A 49 -5.28 0.43 -5.04
CA LEU A 49 -4.13 0.85 -5.85
C LEU A 49 -2.82 0.26 -5.32
N ALA A 50 -2.61 0.27 -4.00
CA ALA A 50 -1.42 -0.33 -3.39
C ALA A 50 -1.36 -1.85 -3.62
N LEU A 51 -2.48 -2.57 -3.46
CA LEU A 51 -2.55 -3.99 -3.77
C LEU A 51 -2.31 -4.28 -5.26
N ALA A 52 -2.81 -3.43 -6.16
CA ALA A 52 -2.55 -3.57 -7.59
C ALA A 52 -1.06 -3.39 -7.92
N GLN A 53 -0.40 -2.40 -7.31
CA GLN A 53 1.04 -2.18 -7.47
C GLN A 53 1.87 -3.34 -6.89
N LEU A 54 1.49 -3.86 -5.72
CA LEU A 54 2.13 -5.04 -5.13
C LEU A 54 1.95 -6.28 -6.02
N ARG A 55 0.76 -6.46 -6.59
CA ARG A 55 0.49 -7.56 -7.51
C ARG A 55 1.35 -7.49 -8.75
N GLU A 56 1.47 -6.32 -9.36
CA GLU A 56 2.34 -6.11 -10.52
C GLU A 56 3.80 -6.41 -10.18
N LEU A 57 4.27 -5.94 -9.02
CA LEU A 57 5.63 -6.24 -8.53
C LEU A 57 5.85 -7.74 -8.38
N LEU A 58 4.96 -8.43 -7.66
CA LEU A 58 5.04 -9.88 -7.44
C LEU A 58 5.05 -10.65 -8.77
N GLN A 59 4.21 -10.25 -9.73
CA GLN A 59 4.17 -10.87 -11.04
C GLN A 59 5.47 -10.63 -11.84
N SER A 60 6.02 -9.42 -11.79
CA SER A 60 7.27 -9.07 -12.49
C SER A 60 8.51 -9.76 -11.92
N SER A 61 8.50 -10.11 -10.62
CA SER A 61 9.63 -10.76 -9.95
C SER A 61 9.74 -12.26 -10.26
N GLY A 62 8.64 -12.90 -10.65
CA GLY A 62 8.57 -14.35 -10.77
C GLY A 62 8.79 -15.04 -9.41
N SER A 63 8.64 -16.38 -9.37
CA SER A 63 8.71 -17.09 -8.08
C SER A 63 10.12 -17.12 -7.48
N GLY A 64 11.17 -17.12 -8.31
CA GLY A 64 12.56 -17.24 -7.82
C GLY A 64 13.13 -15.97 -7.20
N GLY A 65 12.61 -14.80 -7.55
CA GLY A 65 13.13 -13.50 -7.10
C GLY A 65 12.39 -12.89 -5.91
N LEU A 66 11.52 -13.66 -5.25
CA LEU A 66 10.69 -13.19 -4.13
C LEU A 66 11.15 -13.79 -2.81
N TYR A 67 11.44 -12.95 -1.82
CA TYR A 67 11.82 -13.40 -0.48
C TYR A 67 11.10 -12.58 0.58
N TYR A 68 10.49 -13.23 1.57
CA TYR A 68 9.81 -12.55 2.66
C TYR A 68 10.47 -12.90 4.00
N LEU A 69 10.98 -11.88 4.69
CA LEU A 69 11.65 -12.02 5.99
C LEU A 69 11.23 -10.86 6.91
N SER A 70 10.78 -11.19 8.12
CA SER A 70 10.53 -10.23 9.20
C SER A 70 9.68 -9.00 8.78
N GLY A 71 8.63 -9.21 7.99
CA GLY A 71 7.76 -8.12 7.54
C GLY A 71 8.28 -7.33 6.33
N THR A 72 9.40 -7.76 5.74
CA THR A 72 9.99 -7.18 4.53
C THR A 72 9.92 -8.18 3.39
N LEU A 73 9.35 -7.75 2.28
CA LEU A 73 9.33 -8.46 1.01
C LEU A 73 10.44 -7.90 0.11
N SER A 74 11.40 -8.74 -0.24
CA SER A 74 12.37 -8.48 -1.32
C SER A 74 11.82 -9.00 -2.63
N CYS A 75 11.95 -8.18 -3.67
CA CYS A 75 11.52 -8.43 -5.02
C CYS A 75 12.69 -8.19 -5.98
N GLN A 76 13.01 -9.19 -6.78
CA GLN A 76 13.99 -9.12 -7.86
C GLN A 76 13.35 -9.63 -9.15
N SER A 77 13.38 -8.82 -10.21
CA SER A 77 12.81 -9.19 -11.52
C SER A 77 13.79 -9.96 -12.38
N VAL A 78 13.25 -10.82 -13.25
CA VAL A 78 14.03 -11.41 -14.34
C VAL A 78 14.30 -10.30 -15.36
N HIS A 79 15.57 -10.09 -15.68
CA HIS A 79 16.01 -9.10 -16.68
C HIS A 79 15.95 -9.68 -18.09
N GLU A 80 16.52 -10.87 -18.28
CA GLU A 80 16.55 -11.56 -19.57
C GLU A 80 16.66 -13.07 -19.37
N VAL A 81 16.30 -13.82 -20.41
CA VAL A 81 16.57 -15.26 -20.51
C VAL A 81 17.79 -15.43 -21.39
N LEU A 82 18.83 -16.07 -20.84
CA LEU A 82 20.09 -16.31 -21.52
C LEU A 82 19.94 -17.41 -22.58
N SER A 83 20.91 -17.50 -23.49
CA SER A 83 20.88 -18.44 -24.63
C SER A 83 20.94 -19.91 -24.23
N ASP A 84 21.42 -20.20 -23.02
CA ASP A 84 21.43 -21.53 -22.39
C ASP A 84 20.12 -21.85 -21.64
N GLY A 85 19.16 -20.93 -21.64
CA GLY A 85 17.89 -21.05 -20.92
C GLY A 85 17.98 -20.69 -19.43
N GLU A 86 19.14 -20.19 -18.96
CA GLU A 86 19.26 -19.64 -17.61
C GLU A 86 18.60 -18.25 -17.52
N LEU A 87 18.24 -17.85 -16.30
CA LEU A 87 17.60 -16.57 -16.04
C LEU A 87 18.62 -15.58 -15.52
N ALA A 88 18.76 -14.47 -16.23
CA ALA A 88 19.47 -13.33 -15.71
C ALA A 88 18.50 -12.45 -14.92
N TRP A 89 18.89 -12.10 -13.70
CA TRP A 89 18.11 -11.31 -12.75
C TRP A 89 18.55 -9.84 -12.80
N ASP A 90 17.61 -8.93 -12.56
CA ASP A 90 17.90 -7.50 -12.43
C ASP A 90 18.77 -7.28 -11.19
N VAL A 91 19.84 -6.52 -11.34
CA VAL A 91 20.76 -6.18 -10.25
C VAL A 91 20.22 -5.06 -9.36
N ARG A 92 19.03 -4.53 -9.64
CA ARG A 92 18.37 -3.50 -8.82
C ARG A 92 17.27 -4.12 -7.95
N PRO A 93 17.51 -4.31 -6.65
CA PRO A 93 16.46 -4.74 -5.72
C PRO A 93 15.28 -3.79 -5.68
N CYS A 94 14.14 -4.35 -5.33
CA CYS A 94 13.05 -3.64 -4.70
C CYS A 94 12.78 -4.27 -3.33
N LEU A 95 12.75 -3.46 -2.26
CA LEU A 95 12.27 -3.89 -0.94
C LEU A 95 10.94 -3.24 -0.64
N VAL A 96 9.99 -4.01 -0.13
CA VAL A 96 8.70 -3.53 0.37
C VAL A 96 8.58 -3.90 1.84
N TYR A 97 8.37 -2.92 2.71
CA TYR A 97 8.19 -3.16 4.13
C TYR A 97 7.24 -2.15 4.75
N ARG A 98 6.75 -2.48 5.94
CA ARG A 98 5.91 -1.59 6.73
C ARG A 98 6.77 -0.76 7.69
N ASP A 99 6.79 0.56 7.47
CA ASP A 99 7.37 1.54 8.38
C ASP A 99 6.46 1.67 9.61
N ALA A 100 6.93 1.15 10.73
CA ALA A 100 6.13 1.05 11.94
C ALA A 100 5.83 2.38 12.60
N GLN A 101 6.75 3.34 12.49
CA GLN A 101 6.62 4.64 13.13
C GLN A 101 5.62 5.51 12.38
N ARG A 102 5.66 5.45 11.05
CA ARG A 102 4.78 6.28 10.19
C ARG A 102 3.47 5.59 9.83
N ARG A 103 3.33 4.30 10.13
CA ARG A 103 2.20 3.46 9.69
C ARG A 103 2.07 3.51 8.16
N GLU A 104 3.19 3.36 7.47
CA GLU A 104 3.27 3.45 6.01
C GLU A 104 3.77 2.13 5.44
N LEU A 105 3.18 1.70 4.33
CA LEU A 105 3.79 0.69 3.48
C LEU A 105 4.66 1.39 2.45
N VAL A 106 5.94 1.05 2.46
CA VAL A 106 6.95 1.74 1.66
C VAL A 106 7.68 0.75 0.78
N ARG A 107 8.11 1.27 -0.36
CA ARG A 107 8.95 0.59 -1.33
C ARG A 107 10.29 1.32 -1.39
N LEU A 108 11.38 0.58 -1.32
CA LEU A 108 12.72 1.08 -1.57
C LEU A 108 13.18 0.53 -2.92
N ASP A 109 13.57 1.44 -3.80
CA ASP A 109 14.07 1.13 -5.13
C ASP A 109 15.53 1.55 -5.27
N TRP A 110 16.37 0.65 -5.77
CA TRP A 110 17.77 0.95 -6.04
C TRP A 110 17.97 1.42 -7.48
N LYS A 111 18.73 2.51 -7.65
CA LYS A 111 19.10 2.99 -8.99
C LYS A 111 20.20 2.15 -9.63
N SER A 112 21.06 1.57 -8.81
CA SER A 112 22.23 0.76 -9.16
C SER A 112 22.33 -0.43 -8.22
N SER A 113 23.11 -1.45 -8.58
CA SER A 113 23.35 -2.59 -7.70
C SER A 113 23.85 -2.13 -6.32
N PRO A 114 23.24 -2.59 -5.22
CA PRO A 114 23.70 -2.24 -3.87
C PRO A 114 25.10 -2.79 -3.66
N THR A 115 26.09 -1.91 -3.50
CA THR A 115 27.46 -2.32 -3.21
C THR A 115 27.66 -2.76 -1.76
N SER A 116 26.68 -2.46 -0.89
CA SER A 116 26.68 -2.83 0.52
C SER A 116 26.41 -4.32 0.76
N VAL A 117 25.86 -5.04 -0.23
CA VAL A 117 25.46 -6.44 -0.08
C VAL A 117 26.31 -7.37 -0.96
N PRO A 118 27.25 -8.13 -0.39
CA PRO A 118 27.99 -9.13 -1.15
C PRO A 118 27.06 -10.27 -1.58
N GLY A 119 27.11 -10.63 -2.86
CA GLY A 119 26.30 -11.71 -3.44
C GLY A 119 25.05 -11.24 -4.21
N TRP A 120 24.76 -9.94 -4.25
CA TRP A 120 23.80 -9.43 -5.22
C TRP A 120 24.36 -9.62 -6.63
N SER A 121 23.75 -10.51 -7.42
CA SER A 121 24.26 -10.88 -8.74
C SER A 121 23.14 -10.95 -9.77
N SER A 122 23.52 -10.90 -11.05
CA SER A 122 22.61 -11.11 -12.16
C SER A 122 22.33 -12.58 -12.44
N THR A 123 23.02 -13.53 -11.81
CA THR A 123 22.90 -14.96 -12.13
C THR A 123 22.13 -15.74 -11.07
N THR A 124 22.12 -15.25 -9.83
CA THR A 124 21.38 -15.89 -8.73
C THR A 124 20.60 -14.85 -7.93
N PRO A 125 19.32 -15.11 -7.64
CA PRO A 125 18.55 -14.20 -6.82
C PRO A 125 19.00 -14.31 -5.36
N LEU A 126 19.12 -13.17 -4.69
CA LEU A 126 19.66 -13.14 -3.33
C LEU A 126 18.65 -13.67 -2.32
N ALA A 127 19.01 -14.73 -1.59
CA ALA A 127 18.29 -15.13 -0.40
C ALA A 127 18.43 -14.07 0.70
N LEU A 128 17.32 -13.45 1.07
CA LEU A 128 17.30 -12.42 2.11
C LEU A 128 17.58 -13.05 3.48
N ASN A 129 18.57 -12.52 4.20
CA ASN A 129 18.87 -12.84 5.59
C ASN A 129 18.92 -11.52 6.40
N GLU A 130 19.00 -11.62 7.73
CA GLU A 130 18.97 -10.44 8.61
C GLU A 130 20.14 -9.47 8.33
N ALA A 131 21.34 -9.98 8.06
CA ALA A 131 22.52 -9.16 7.80
C ALA A 131 22.39 -8.36 6.48
N ASN A 132 21.95 -9.01 5.40
CA ASN A 132 21.75 -8.40 4.10
C ASN A 132 20.57 -7.42 4.13
N LEU A 133 19.51 -7.73 4.87
CA LEU A 133 18.38 -6.83 5.07
C LEU A 133 18.82 -5.53 5.75
N GLN A 134 19.61 -5.63 6.82
CA GLN A 134 20.15 -4.46 7.52
C GLN A 134 21.05 -3.63 6.58
N ALA A 135 21.96 -4.28 5.84
CA ALA A 135 22.85 -3.61 4.90
C ALA A 135 22.11 -2.89 3.75
N LEU A 136 20.96 -3.42 3.31
CA LEU A 136 20.09 -2.74 2.35
C LEU A 136 19.38 -1.55 2.99
N GLN A 137 18.84 -1.69 4.19
CA GLN A 137 18.15 -0.58 4.87
C GLN A 137 19.10 0.61 5.14
N ASP A 138 20.37 0.33 5.42
CA ASP A 138 21.40 1.34 5.70
C ASP A 138 22.06 1.92 4.44
N ASP A 139 21.85 1.32 3.26
CA ASP A 139 22.44 1.78 2.00
C ASP A 139 21.86 3.17 1.63
N PRO A 140 22.65 4.22 1.40
CA PRO A 140 22.11 5.55 1.07
C PRO A 140 21.58 5.70 -0.37
N GLN A 141 21.80 4.73 -1.27
CA GLN A 141 21.49 4.86 -2.71
C GLN A 141 20.02 4.57 -3.07
N HIS A 142 19.25 4.01 -2.14
CA HIS A 142 17.85 3.68 -2.38
C HIS A 142 16.96 4.91 -2.43
N VAL A 143 15.86 4.80 -3.18
CA VAL A 143 14.79 5.79 -3.24
C VAL A 143 13.59 5.24 -2.49
N ARG A 144 13.16 5.95 -1.46
CA ARG A 144 11.93 5.64 -0.72
C ARG A 144 10.70 6.15 -1.48
N ARG A 145 9.77 5.23 -1.77
CA ARG A 145 8.47 5.50 -2.37
C ARG A 145 7.36 5.03 -1.44
N LEU A 146 6.39 5.91 -1.17
CA LEU A 146 5.19 5.54 -0.42
C LEU A 146 4.24 4.75 -1.34
N LEU A 147 3.81 3.57 -0.89
CA LEU A 147 2.74 2.81 -1.56
C LEU A 147 1.39 3.20 -0.98
N VAL A 148 1.26 3.16 0.35
CA VAL A 148 0.04 3.52 1.06
C VAL A 148 0.35 3.87 2.51
N ASN A 149 -0.45 4.75 3.10
CA ASN A 149 -0.37 5.15 4.50
C ASN A 149 -1.48 4.50 5.33
N GLU A 150 -1.45 4.71 6.65
CA GLU A 150 -2.42 4.15 7.60
C GLU A 150 -2.44 2.61 7.61
N ILE A 151 -1.27 1.98 7.39
CA ILE A 151 -1.09 0.53 7.47
C ILE A 151 -0.48 0.14 8.82
N ASP A 152 -1.16 -0.78 9.48
CA ASP A 152 -0.73 -1.32 10.76
C ASP A 152 -0.13 -2.70 10.63
N GLN A 153 -0.66 -3.53 9.72
CA GLN A 153 -0.07 -4.82 9.41
C GLN A 153 0.09 -5.02 7.90
N PHE A 154 1.22 -5.61 7.55
CA PHE A 154 1.56 -6.10 6.23
C PHE A 154 2.03 -7.53 6.40
N SER A 155 1.41 -8.46 5.69
CA SER A 155 1.84 -9.85 5.67
C SER A 155 1.73 -10.42 4.27
N VAL A 156 2.67 -11.31 3.97
CA VAL A 156 2.68 -12.10 2.76
C VAL A 156 2.69 -13.55 3.20
N THR A 157 1.61 -14.26 2.90
CA THR A 157 1.50 -15.69 3.18
C THR A 157 1.65 -16.47 1.89
N HIS A 158 2.46 -17.52 1.94
CA HIS A 158 2.60 -18.47 0.85
C HIS A 158 2.16 -19.84 1.37
N GLU A 159 1.40 -20.58 0.56
CA GLU A 159 1.08 -21.96 0.91
C GLU A 159 2.32 -22.84 0.73
N ALA A 160 2.85 -23.31 1.86
CA ALA A 160 3.88 -24.34 2.09
C ALA A 160 5.37 -23.96 2.00
N ASN A 161 6.10 -24.40 3.02
CA ASN A 161 7.55 -24.34 3.21
C ASN A 161 8.36 -24.56 1.91
N GLY A 162 9.12 -23.54 1.51
CA GLY A 162 10.05 -23.60 0.38
C GLY A 162 9.40 -23.17 -0.93
N ILE A 163 9.92 -22.10 -1.54
CA ILE A 163 9.40 -21.53 -2.78
C ILE A 163 9.68 -22.51 -3.93
N ARG A 164 8.64 -23.17 -4.43
CA ARG A 164 8.67 -23.93 -5.69
C ARG A 164 7.55 -23.42 -6.62
N LEU A 165 7.86 -23.49 -7.92
CA LEU A 165 7.15 -23.00 -9.10
C LEU A 165 5.61 -23.18 -9.05
N GLY A 166 4.87 -22.20 -9.58
CA GLY A 166 3.42 -22.30 -9.83
C GLY A 166 2.50 -21.93 -8.66
N ARG A 167 2.91 -21.01 -7.78
CA ARG A 167 2.18 -20.72 -6.52
C ARG A 167 1.43 -19.40 -6.48
N GLU A 168 0.41 -19.47 -5.64
CA GLU A 168 -0.46 -18.41 -5.20
C GLU A 168 0.16 -17.68 -4.00
N ILE A 169 0.23 -16.36 -4.08
CA ILE A 169 0.70 -15.49 -3.00
C ILE A 169 -0.48 -14.67 -2.51
N ASP A 170 -0.77 -14.76 -1.21
CA ASP A 170 -1.74 -13.91 -0.55
C ASP A 170 -1.02 -12.76 0.13
N VAL A 171 -1.38 -11.54 -0.29
CA VAL A 171 -0.94 -10.29 0.32
C VAL A 171 -2.05 -9.76 1.18
N THR A 172 -1.80 -9.55 2.47
CA THR A 172 -2.76 -8.97 3.39
C THR A 172 -2.26 -7.61 3.91
N LEU A 173 -3.12 -6.60 3.81
CA LEU A 173 -2.95 -5.28 4.41
C LEU A 173 -4.06 -5.06 5.43
N GLU A 174 -3.69 -4.62 6.63
CA GLU A 174 -4.66 -4.32 7.69
C GLU A 174 -4.43 -2.91 8.24
N SER A 175 -5.54 -2.23 8.53
CA SER A 175 -5.59 -0.87 9.05
C SER A 175 -6.62 -0.76 10.17
N TRP A 176 -6.25 -0.05 11.24
CA TRP A 176 -7.10 0.30 12.37
C TRP A 176 -7.28 1.81 12.44
N ALA A 177 -8.53 2.26 12.46
CA ALA A 177 -8.91 3.65 12.67
C ALA A 177 -9.87 3.74 13.87
N GLY A 178 -9.32 3.91 15.07
CA GLY A 178 -10.07 3.76 16.33
C GLY A 178 -10.54 2.33 16.50
N ASP A 179 -11.84 2.12 16.74
CA ASP A 179 -12.42 0.78 16.90
C ASP A 179 -12.66 0.04 15.56
N ARG A 180 -12.39 0.70 14.43
CA ARG A 180 -12.64 0.12 13.10
C ARG A 180 -11.39 -0.59 12.59
N HIS A 181 -11.50 -1.91 12.48
CA HIS A 181 -10.54 -2.76 11.78
C HIS A 181 -10.99 -2.96 10.34
N THR A 182 -10.09 -2.72 9.39
CA THR A 182 -10.33 -3.03 7.99
C THR A 182 -9.18 -3.86 7.45
N ARG A 183 -9.51 -4.99 6.81
CA ARG A 183 -8.58 -5.95 6.25
C ARG A 183 -8.82 -6.06 4.76
N TRP A 184 -7.75 -6.03 3.99
CA TRP A 184 -7.76 -6.27 2.56
C TRP A 184 -6.78 -7.38 2.22
N SER A 185 -7.26 -8.37 1.49
CA SER A 185 -6.42 -9.42 0.92
C SER A 185 -6.43 -9.34 -0.60
N GLY A 186 -5.25 -9.47 -1.19
CA GLY A 186 -5.03 -9.56 -2.62
C GLY A 186 -4.36 -10.89 -2.94
N HIS A 187 -4.94 -11.61 -3.88
CA HIS A 187 -4.41 -12.88 -4.34
C HIS A 187 -3.62 -12.70 -5.64
N VAL A 188 -2.41 -13.23 -5.68
CA VAL A 188 -1.52 -13.16 -6.84
C VAL A 188 -1.12 -14.56 -7.25
N SER A 189 -1.66 -15.01 -8.37
CA SER A 189 -1.17 -16.20 -9.06
C SER A 189 0.05 -15.82 -9.89
N LEU A 190 1.20 -16.38 -9.54
CA LEU A 190 2.41 -16.26 -10.36
C LEU A 190 2.28 -17.22 -11.55
N ARG A 191 1.89 -16.68 -12.71
CA ARG A 191 1.90 -17.44 -13.95
C ARG A 191 3.33 -17.52 -14.48
N ASN A 192 3.68 -18.69 -15.00
CA ASN A 192 4.84 -18.85 -15.87
C ASN A 192 4.59 -18.04 -17.16
N SER A 193 5.02 -16.79 -17.21
CA SER A 193 5.26 -16.11 -18.48
C SER A 193 6.73 -16.34 -18.83
N TRP A 194 6.99 -17.46 -19.50
CA TRP A 194 8.22 -17.66 -20.26
C TRP A 194 7.88 -17.39 -21.72
#